data_AF-A0A6P0RJU3-F1
#
_entry.id   AF-A0A6P0RJU3-F1
#
_cell.length_a   1.000
_cell.length_b   1.000
_cell.length_c   1.000
_cell.angle_alpha   90.00
_cell.angle_beta   90.00
_cell.angle_gamma   90.00
#
_symmetry.space_group_name_H-M   'P 1'
#
loop_
_entity.id
_entity.type
_entity.pdbx_description
1 polymer ?
#
loop_
_entity_poly.entity_id
_entity_poly.type
_entity_poly.pdbx_seq_one_letter_code
_entity_poly.pdbx_strand_id
1 'polypeptide(L)'
;MKKIADFLKINLESSLKDMILHKSSLEYMKKNYAKFNHPDFDKHGFINQGSNGRWQNLLSEKQIKDYEDILEQKLGYACALWVKNGGKFLAMSTI
;
A
#
# COMPACT_ATOMS: atom_id res chain seq x y z
N MET A 1 -8.27 2.84 7.69
CA MET A 1 -9.33 3.85 7.90
C MET A 1 -9.37 4.38 9.33
N LYS A 2 -9.64 3.58 10.37
CA LYS A 2 -9.66 4.07 11.77
C LYS A 2 -8.39 4.83 12.17
N LYS A 3 -7.21 4.23 11.97
CA LYS A 3 -5.90 4.89 12.22
C LYS A 3 -5.76 6.26 11.53
N ILE A 4 -6.29 6.39 10.30
CA ILE A 4 -6.22 7.64 9.53
C ILE A 4 -7.19 8.67 10.13
N ALA A 5 -8.41 8.27 10.49
CA ALA A 5 -9.37 9.18 11.13
C ALA A 5 -8.92 9.64 12.51
N ASP A 6 -8.35 8.75 13.32
CA ASP A 6 -7.78 9.08 14.63
C ASP A 6 -6.65 10.12 14.46
N PHE A 7 -5.75 9.90 13.49
CA PHE A 7 -4.68 10.85 13.16
C PHE A 7 -5.22 12.22 12.73
N LEU A 8 -6.27 12.23 11.90
CA LEU A 8 -6.92 13.46 11.43
C LEU A 8 -7.91 14.07 12.45
N LYS A 9 -8.10 13.44 13.62
CA LYS A 9 -9.09 13.82 14.64
C LYS A 9 -10.53 13.92 14.08
N ILE A 10 -10.89 13.00 13.19
CA ILE A 10 -12.23 12.90 12.58
C ILE A 10 -13.03 11.83 13.32
N ASN A 11 -14.24 12.18 13.77
CA ASN A 11 -15.18 11.19 14.30
C ASN A 11 -15.80 10.36 13.16
N LEU A 12 -15.63 9.04 13.20
CA LEU A 12 -16.11 8.09 12.20
C LEU A 12 -17.41 7.44 12.65
N GLU A 13 -18.54 8.06 12.32
CA GLU A 13 -19.86 7.45 12.46
C GLU A 13 -20.02 6.26 11.49
N SER A 14 -20.91 5.30 11.81
CA SER A 14 -20.99 4.03 11.05
C SER A 14 -21.35 4.22 9.58
N SER A 15 -22.27 5.14 9.27
CA SER A 15 -22.69 5.45 7.89
C SER A 15 -21.54 6.03 7.05
N LEU A 16 -20.66 6.83 7.67
CA LEU A 16 -19.49 7.40 7.02
C LEU A 16 -18.45 6.32 6.71
N LYS A 17 -18.30 5.35 7.61
CA LYS A 17 -17.39 4.21 7.47
C LYS A 17 -17.72 3.38 6.21
N ASP A 18 -18.99 3.03 6.02
CA ASP A 18 -19.43 2.21 4.89
C ASP A 18 -19.26 2.95 3.56
N MET A 19 -19.59 4.23 3.55
CA MET A 19 -19.39 5.09 2.38
C MET A 19 -17.91 5.17 2.00
N ILE A 20 -17.01 5.40 2.97
CA ILE A 20 -15.57 5.47 2.70
C ILE A 20 -15.06 4.10 2.21
N LEU A 21 -15.45 2.99 2.86
CA LEU A 21 -15.03 1.65 2.45
C LEU A 21 -15.43 1.35 1.00
N HIS A 22 -16.68 1.67 0.63
CA HIS A 22 -17.16 1.50 -0.73
C HIS A 22 -16.37 2.37 -1.73
N LYS A 23 -16.23 3.68 -1.47
CA LYS A 23 -15.61 4.61 -2.42
C LYS A 23 -14.09 4.52 -2.50
N SER A 24 -13.44 3.95 -1.48
CA SER A 24 -11.99 3.66 -1.48
C SER A 24 -11.66 2.24 -1.96
N SER A 25 -12.66 1.43 -2.29
CA SER A 25 -12.42 0.11 -2.88
C SER A 25 -11.80 0.22 -4.27
N LEU A 26 -10.94 -0.74 -4.61
CA LEU A 26 -10.32 -0.81 -5.93
C LEU A 26 -11.36 -0.83 -7.05
N GLU A 27 -12.44 -1.60 -6.86
CA GLU A 27 -13.53 -1.74 -7.83
C GLU A 27 -14.24 -0.42 -8.08
N TYR A 28 -14.58 0.31 -7.00
CA TYR A 28 -15.20 1.63 -7.15
C TYR A 28 -14.26 2.60 -7.86
N MET A 29 -12.98 2.63 -7.47
CA MET A 29 -12.02 3.56 -8.05
C MET A 29 -11.78 3.29 -9.54
N LYS A 30 -11.68 2.02 -9.95
CA LYS A 30 -11.60 1.63 -11.38
C LYS A 30 -12.83 2.05 -12.17
N LYS A 31 -14.03 1.79 -11.64
CA LYS A 31 -15.28 2.19 -12.31
C LYS A 31 -15.41 3.71 -12.43
N ASN A 32 -14.77 4.47 -11.54
CA ASN A 32 -14.79 5.93 -11.50
C ASN A 32 -13.42 6.54 -11.89
N TYR A 33 -12.64 5.87 -12.75
CA TYR A 33 -11.25 6.25 -13.06
C TYR A 33 -11.07 7.73 -13.39
N ALA A 34 -12.02 8.34 -14.09
CA ALA A 34 -11.96 9.76 -14.49
C ALA A 34 -11.87 10.73 -13.31
N LYS A 35 -12.25 10.32 -12.10
CA LYS A 35 -12.10 11.12 -10.87
C LYS A 35 -10.70 11.03 -10.25
N PHE A 36 -9.93 10.00 -10.59
CA PHE A 36 -8.69 9.63 -9.90
C PHE A 36 -7.47 9.63 -10.81
N ASN A 37 -7.65 9.50 -12.12
CA ASN A 37 -6.57 9.45 -13.08
C ASN A 37 -6.27 10.86 -13.61
N HIS A 38 -4.99 11.13 -13.88
CA HIS A 38 -4.62 12.27 -14.72
C HIS A 38 -5.19 12.05 -16.14
N PRO A 39 -5.66 13.10 -16.84
CA PRO A 39 -6.22 12.99 -18.19
C PRO A 39 -5.32 12.28 -19.21
N ASP A 40 -4.00 12.33 -19.01
CA ASP A 40 -3.01 11.71 -19.91
C ASP A 40 -2.91 10.18 -19.75
N PHE A 41 -3.51 9.59 -18.70
CA PHE A 41 -3.54 8.15 -18.55
C PHE A 41 -4.76 7.55 -19.25
N ASP A 42 -4.55 6.46 -19.98
CA ASP A 42 -5.65 5.66 -20.51
C ASP A 42 -6.61 5.22 -19.39
N LYS A 43 -7.90 5.04 -19.74
CA LYS A 43 -9.00 4.76 -18.80
C LYS A 43 -8.73 3.59 -17.85
N HIS A 44 -7.91 2.63 -18.27
CA HIS A 44 -7.59 1.42 -17.52
C HIS A 44 -6.11 1.32 -17.13
N GLY A 45 -5.29 2.33 -17.43
CA GLY A 45 -3.84 2.25 -17.27
C GLY A 45 -3.35 2.53 -15.85
N PHE A 46 -3.95 3.50 -15.16
CA PHE A 46 -3.43 3.98 -13.88
C PHE A 46 -3.71 3.01 -12.72
N ILE A 47 -4.97 2.59 -12.56
CA ILE A 47 -5.39 1.65 -11.51
C ILE A 47 -5.43 0.23 -12.07
N ASN A 48 -4.28 -0.46 -12.04
CA ASN A 48 -4.12 -1.80 -12.63
C ASN A 48 -4.72 -2.95 -11.76
N GLN A 49 -3.92 -3.73 -11.02
CA GLN A 49 -4.46 -4.90 -10.29
C GLN A 49 -4.74 -4.67 -8.81
N GLY A 50 -4.09 -3.69 -8.17
CA GLY A 50 -4.31 -3.37 -6.76
C GLY A 50 -4.05 -4.51 -5.76
N SER A 51 -3.30 -5.54 -6.16
CA SER A 51 -2.90 -6.66 -5.31
C SER A 51 -1.42 -6.56 -4.89
N ASN A 52 -1.14 -6.99 -3.66
CA ASN A 52 0.21 -7.06 -3.10
C ASN A 52 0.93 -8.34 -3.54
N GLY A 53 2.27 -8.34 -3.49
CA GLY A 53 3.09 -9.54 -3.73
C GLY A 53 3.35 -9.89 -5.19
N ARG A 54 2.85 -9.10 -6.16
CA ARG A 54 3.02 -9.39 -7.60
C ARG A 54 4.47 -9.55 -8.07
N TRP A 55 5.40 -8.90 -7.39
CA TRP A 55 6.83 -8.99 -7.68
C TRP A 55 7.40 -10.41 -7.49
N GLN A 56 6.78 -11.24 -6.63
CA GLN A 56 7.23 -12.61 -6.35
C GLN A 56 7.14 -13.53 -7.57
N ASN A 57 6.17 -13.26 -8.45
CA ASN A 57 5.97 -14.03 -9.68
C ASN A 57 6.66 -13.39 -10.90
N LEU A 58 7.34 -12.24 -10.70
CA LEU A 58 7.96 -11.46 -11.78
C LEU A 58 9.49 -11.45 -11.66
N LEU A 59 10.01 -11.39 -10.44
CA LEU A 59 11.44 -11.32 -10.15
C LEU A 59 11.97 -12.71 -9.80
N SER A 60 13.17 -13.01 -10.30
CA SER A 60 13.92 -14.18 -9.85
C SER A 60 14.35 -14.06 -8.40
N GLU A 61 14.63 -15.20 -7.76
CA GLU A 61 15.16 -15.25 -6.39
C GLU A 61 16.43 -14.38 -6.22
N LYS A 62 17.30 -14.37 -7.24
CA LYS A 62 18.49 -13.51 -7.23
C LYS A 62 18.12 -12.03 -7.20
N GLN A 63 17.19 -11.59 -8.04
CA GLN A 63 16.78 -10.18 -8.08
C GLN A 63 16.10 -9.74 -6.78
N ILE A 64 15.33 -10.65 -6.17
CA ILE A 64 14.73 -10.42 -4.86
C ILE A 64 15.82 -10.23 -3.80
N LYS A 65 16.82 -11.13 -3.78
CA LYS A 65 17.93 -11.03 -2.83
C LYS A 65 18.73 -9.74 -3.02
N ASP A 66 19.11 -9.42 -4.26
CA ASP A 66 19.86 -8.20 -4.56
C ASP A 66 19.10 -6.94 -4.09
N TYR A 67 17.77 -6.92 -4.27
CA TYR A 67 16.91 -5.83 -3.79
C TYR A 67 16.86 -5.72 -2.26
N GLU A 68 16.77 -6.86 -1.56
CA GLU A 68 16.78 -6.89 -0.09
C GLU A 68 18.12 -6.41 0.49
N ASP A 69 19.25 -6.83 -0.09
CA ASP A 69 20.59 -6.38 0.31
C ASP A 69 20.72 -4.85 0.14
N ILE A 70 20.23 -4.29 -0.99
CA ILE A 70 20.24 -2.85 -1.25
C ILE A 70 19.35 -2.09 -0.27
N LEU A 71 18.17 -2.62 0.07
CA LEU A 71 17.28 -2.01 1.05
C LEU A 71 17.94 -1.88 2.42
N GLU A 72 18.58 -2.95 2.89
CA GLU A 72 19.28 -2.94 4.17
C GLU A 72 20.46 -1.96 4.15
N GLN A 73 21.26 -1.95 3.09
CA GLN A 73 22.39 -1.03 2.94
C GLN A 73 21.93 0.45 2.94
N LYS A 74 20.81 0.77 2.27
CA LYS A 74 20.36 2.16 2.10
C LYS A 74 19.50 2.67 3.25
N LEU A 75 18.70 1.82 3.87
CA LEU A 75 17.69 2.22 4.85
C LEU A 75 17.99 1.73 6.27
N GLY A 76 18.93 0.80 6.42
CA GLY A 76 19.14 0.07 7.67
C GLY A 76 18.08 -1.01 7.91
N TYR A 77 18.41 -1.96 8.78
CA TYR A 77 17.62 -3.16 9.03
C TYR A 77 16.15 -2.88 9.38
N ALA A 78 15.89 -1.96 10.32
CA ALA A 78 14.53 -1.69 10.80
C ALA A 78 13.61 -1.14 9.69
N CYS A 79 14.11 -0.21 8.88
CA CYS A 79 13.35 0.36 7.77
C CYS A 79 13.19 -0.64 6.62
N ALA A 80 14.23 -1.42 6.30
CA ALA A 80 14.15 -2.48 5.31
C ALA A 80 13.07 -3.51 5.67
N LEU A 81 13.03 -3.93 6.94
CA LEU A 81 12.01 -4.84 7.46
C LEU A 81 10.60 -4.22 7.40
N TRP A 82 10.46 -2.93 7.71
CA TRP A 82 9.19 -2.21 7.59
C TRP A 82 8.65 -2.22 6.16
N VAL A 83 9.52 -1.93 5.16
CA VAL A 83 9.16 -1.93 3.73
C VAL A 83 8.73 -3.33 3.29
N LYS A 84 9.52 -4.36 3.62
CA LYS A 84 9.23 -5.75 3.25
C LYS A 84 7.90 -6.26 3.79
N ASN A 85 7.53 -5.84 5.01
CA ASN A 85 6.35 -6.35 5.70
C ASN A 85 5.12 -5.43 5.66
N GLY A 86 5.14 -4.38 4.82
CA GLY A 86 4.00 -3.47 4.68
C GLY A 86 3.67 -2.75 5.99
N GLY A 87 4.69 -2.39 6.76
CA GLY A 87 4.56 -1.56 7.95
C GLY A 87 4.27 -2.29 9.26
N LYS A 88 4.43 -3.62 9.31
CA LYS A 88 4.56 -4.32 10.60
C LYS A 88 5.98 -4.08 11.14
N PHE A 89 6.09 -3.22 12.14
CA PHE A 89 7.25 -3.22 13.03
C PHE A 89 7.20 -4.52 13.83
N LEU A 90 8.13 -5.43 13.59
CA LEU A 90 8.58 -6.30 14.68
C LEU A 90 9.42 -5.38 15.55
N ALA A 91 8.78 -4.75 16.54
CA ALA A 91 9.55 -4.11 17.61
C ALA A 91 10.50 -5.19 18.12
N MET A 92 11.81 -4.95 18.05
CA MET A 92 12.74 -5.82 18.75
C MET A 92 12.30 -5.75 20.20
N SER A 93 11.74 -6.85 20.70
CA SER A 93 11.51 -7.05 22.11
C SER A 93 12.87 -6.89 22.78
N THR A 94 13.09 -5.73 23.39
CA THR A 94 14.20 -5.54 24.31
C THR A 94 13.98 -6.57 25.41
N ILE A 95 14.91 -7.53 25.51
CA ILE A 95 15.06 -8.43 26.65
C ILE A 95 15.43 -7.59 27.88
#